data_AF-A0A3A9SFV9-F1
#
_entry.id   AF-A0A3A9SFV9-F1
#
_cell.length_a   1.000
_cell.length_b   1.000
_cell.length_c   1.000
_cell.angle_alpha   90.00
_cell.angle_beta   90.00
_cell.angle_gamma   90.00
#
_symmetry.space_group_name_H-M   'P 1'
#
loop_
_entity.id
_entity.type
_entity.pdbx_description
1 polymer ?
#
loop_
_entity_poly.entity_id
_entity_poly.type
_entity_poly.pdbx_seq_one_letter_code
_entity_poly.pdbx_strand_id
1 'polypeptide(L)'
;MFTFEDLQSMQYTFFVPFSKHNLKSGKINYDPEKQYFTVLSRDGKSMELQSNNTGHCWKLVYEYGGYTFYHKHHIEEEYHYQTDLGTLYDTVLYIVGHDEYQMRHRNNISVDEEKRSGSYFWRLIDTYGIVA
;
A
#
# COMPACT_ATOMS: atom_id res chain seq x y z
N MET A 1 -0.88 -7.79 16.49
CA MET A 1 -1.79 -6.74 15.96
C MET A 1 -0.92 -5.77 15.19
N PHE A 2 -1.29 -5.45 13.94
CA PHE A 2 -0.56 -4.49 13.12
C PHE A 2 -0.74 -3.06 13.65
N THR A 3 0.35 -2.33 13.82
CA THR A 3 0.43 -1.04 14.50
C THR A 3 0.99 0.07 13.60
N PHE A 4 1.00 1.30 14.08
CA PHE A 4 1.67 2.40 13.38
C PHE A 4 3.18 2.24 13.37
N GLU A 5 3.75 1.64 14.42
CA GLU A 5 5.15 1.25 14.48
C GLU A 5 5.47 0.20 13.41
N ASP A 6 4.54 -0.73 13.12
CA ASP A 6 4.70 -1.68 12.01
C ASP A 6 4.69 -0.96 10.66
N LEU A 7 3.79 0.01 10.45
CA LEU A 7 3.78 0.86 9.25
C LEU A 7 5.08 1.67 9.09
N GLN A 8 5.62 2.20 10.19
CA GLN A 8 6.93 2.84 10.18
C GLN A 8 8.05 1.83 9.92
N SER A 9 7.96 0.61 10.46
CA SER A 9 8.94 -0.45 10.25
C SER A 9 8.93 -0.97 8.82
N MET A 10 7.84 -0.82 8.05
CA MET A 10 7.81 -1.07 6.60
C MET A 10 8.77 -0.13 5.82
N GLN A 11 9.32 0.89 6.47
CA GLN A 11 10.43 1.69 5.96
C GLN A 11 11.81 1.03 6.15
N TYR A 12 11.91 -0.03 6.97
CA TYR A 12 13.19 -0.58 7.47
C TYR A 12 13.29 -2.13 7.45
N THR A 13 12.20 -2.87 7.21
CA THR A 13 12.11 -4.32 7.50
C THR A 13 12.53 -5.27 6.36
N PHE A 14 13.43 -4.87 5.45
CA PHE A 14 13.85 -5.68 4.29
C PHE A 14 12.69 -6.13 3.37
N PHE A 15 11.49 -5.59 3.59
CA PHE A 15 10.40 -5.68 2.63
C PHE A 15 10.76 -4.81 1.44
N VAL A 16 11.25 -5.48 0.40
CA VAL A 16 11.50 -4.93 -0.92
C VAL A 16 10.25 -4.18 -1.45
N PRO A 17 10.23 -2.85 -1.56
CA PRO A 17 9.22 -2.15 -2.36
C PRO A 17 9.43 -2.38 -3.86
N PHE A 18 8.59 -1.78 -4.70
CA PHE A 18 8.65 -1.94 -6.14
C PHE A 18 9.51 -0.88 -6.81
N SER A 19 10.07 -1.28 -7.94
CA SER A 19 10.85 -0.41 -8.81
C SER A 19 9.97 0.34 -9.81
N LYS A 20 10.23 1.65 -10.01
CA LYS A 20 9.66 2.49 -11.08
C LYS A 20 9.81 1.90 -12.50
N HIS A 21 10.68 0.90 -12.66
CA HIS A 21 10.94 0.21 -13.92
C HIS A 21 9.85 -0.81 -14.32
N ASN A 22 8.89 -1.12 -13.45
CA ASN A 22 7.80 -2.08 -13.71
C ASN A 22 6.68 -1.55 -14.59
N LEU A 23 6.48 -0.23 -14.61
CA LEU A 23 5.50 0.45 -15.48
C LEU A 23 5.74 0.19 -16.97
N LYS A 24 6.86 -0.43 -17.38
CA LYS A 24 7.15 -0.72 -18.79
C LYS A 24 7.14 -2.21 -19.14
N SER A 25 7.33 -3.11 -18.18
CA SER A 25 7.56 -4.54 -18.46
C SER A 25 6.36 -5.44 -18.17
N GLY A 26 5.38 -4.96 -17.39
CA GLY A 26 4.24 -5.78 -16.92
C GLY A 26 4.65 -6.92 -15.97
N LYS A 27 5.93 -6.99 -15.59
CA LYS A 27 6.46 -7.88 -14.57
C LYS A 27 6.70 -7.07 -13.30
N ILE A 28 6.31 -7.66 -12.17
CA ILE A 28 6.58 -7.13 -10.84
C ILE A 28 8.07 -7.37 -10.52
N ASN A 29 8.84 -6.29 -10.35
CA ASN A 29 10.22 -6.34 -9.84
C ASN A 29 10.38 -5.51 -8.56
N TYR A 30 11.12 -6.07 -7.62
CA TYR A 30 11.29 -5.62 -6.25
C TYR A 30 12.64 -4.91 -6.08
N ASP A 31 12.64 -3.70 -5.53
CA ASP A 31 13.80 -2.85 -5.19
C ASP A 31 14.04 -2.90 -3.67
N PRO A 32 15.06 -3.63 -3.18
CA PRO A 32 15.29 -3.82 -1.74
C PRO A 32 15.72 -2.57 -0.97
N GLU A 33 16.16 -1.52 -1.67
CA GLU A 33 16.77 -0.35 -1.02
C GLU A 33 15.80 0.81 -0.80
N LYS A 34 14.53 0.64 -1.17
CA LYS A 34 13.52 1.69 -1.00
C LYS A 34 12.55 1.38 0.13
N GLN A 35 11.78 2.39 0.52
CA GLN A 35 10.64 2.25 1.42
C GLN A 35 9.36 2.09 0.60
N TYR A 36 8.35 1.36 1.10
CA TYR A 36 7.07 1.24 0.39
C TYR A 36 6.32 2.58 0.36
N PHE A 37 6.26 3.26 1.50
CA PHE A 37 5.56 4.52 1.67
C PHE A 37 6.50 5.65 2.05
N THR A 38 6.28 6.82 1.44
CA THR A 38 6.76 8.10 1.97
C THR A 38 5.64 8.74 2.77
N VAL A 39 5.88 9.06 4.04
CA VAL A 39 4.92 9.81 4.87
C VAL A 39 5.01 11.29 4.48
N LEU A 40 3.93 11.83 3.91
CA LEU A 40 3.86 13.24 3.49
C LEU A 40 3.49 14.15 4.65
N SER A 41 2.51 13.73 5.46
CA SER A 41 2.08 14.46 6.64
C SER A 41 1.46 13.52 7.67
N ARG A 42 1.47 13.96 8.94
CA ARG A 42 0.77 13.28 10.04
C ARG A 42 0.25 14.34 10.99
N ASP A 43 -1.05 14.33 11.21
CA ASP A 43 -1.70 15.26 12.13
C ASP A 43 -2.82 14.55 12.90
N GLY A 44 -2.58 14.33 14.20
CA GLY A 44 -3.53 13.72 15.12
C GLY A 44 -4.10 12.40 14.60
N LYS A 45 -5.33 12.45 14.10
CA LYS A 45 -6.09 11.30 13.57
C LYS A 45 -5.96 11.11 12.07
N SER A 46 -5.19 11.97 11.39
CA SER A 46 -5.02 11.94 9.95
C SER A 46 -3.56 11.69 9.55
N MET A 47 -3.39 11.02 8.42
CA MET A 47 -2.08 10.72 7.85
C MET A 47 -2.15 10.79 6.34
N GLU A 48 -1.13 11.36 5.72
CA GLU A 48 -0.95 11.33 4.28
C GLU A 48 0.29 10.53 3.91
N LEU A 49 0.12 9.61 2.97
CA LEU A 49 1.14 8.68 2.49
C LEU A 49 1.24 8.81 0.97
N GLN A 50 2.44 8.64 0.43
CA GLN A 50 2.66 8.39 -0.98
C GLN A 50 3.22 6.99 -1.16
N SER A 51 2.62 6.21 -2.05
CA SER A 51 3.21 4.96 -2.51
C SER A 51 4.40 5.28 -3.40
N ASN A 52 5.59 4.79 -3.04
CA ASN A 52 6.80 4.96 -3.85
C ASN A 52 6.78 4.09 -5.12
N ASN A 53 5.80 3.19 -5.24
CA ASN A 53 5.67 2.25 -6.35
C ASN A 53 4.87 2.85 -7.51
N THR A 54 3.81 3.58 -7.19
CA THR A 54 2.86 4.16 -8.15
C THR A 54 2.89 5.68 -8.17
N GLY A 55 3.44 6.31 -7.13
CA GLY A 55 3.36 7.76 -6.91
C GLY A 55 2.01 8.23 -6.37
N HIS A 56 1.04 7.33 -6.23
CA HIS A 56 -0.30 7.65 -5.73
C HIS A 56 -0.24 8.13 -4.29
N CYS A 57 -1.09 9.11 -3.97
CA CYS A 57 -1.21 9.64 -2.62
C CYS A 57 -2.49 9.15 -1.97
N TRP A 58 -2.38 8.87 -0.67
CA TRP A 58 -3.41 8.33 0.18
C TRP A 58 -3.54 9.19 1.42
N LYS A 59 -4.74 9.65 1.72
CA LYS A 59 -5.07 10.31 2.97
C LYS A 59 -5.98 9.41 3.78
N LEU A 60 -5.55 9.12 5.00
CA LEU A 60 -6.23 8.28 5.96
C LEU A 60 -6.74 9.18 7.07
N VAL A 61 -8.01 9.08 7.43
CA VAL A 61 -8.60 9.83 8.54
C VAL A 61 -9.29 8.86 9.48
N TYR A 62 -8.81 8.75 10.73
CA TYR A 62 -9.38 7.86 11.73
C TYR A 62 -10.58 8.52 12.43
N GLU A 63 -11.78 8.11 12.05
CA GLU A 63 -13.04 8.64 12.57
C GLU A 63 -14.05 7.51 12.82
N TYR A 64 -14.94 7.69 13.79
CA TYR A 64 -16.02 6.76 14.11
C TYR A 64 -15.61 5.28 14.30
N GLY A 65 -14.37 5.03 14.71
CA GLY A 65 -13.86 3.68 14.94
C GLY A 65 -13.25 2.99 13.72
N GLY A 66 -13.12 3.68 12.58
CA GLY A 66 -12.49 3.19 11.36
C GLY A 66 -11.67 4.26 10.65
N TYR A 67 -11.17 3.93 9.46
CA TYR A 67 -10.41 4.83 8.60
C TYR A 67 -11.21 5.17 7.35
N THR A 68 -11.42 6.46 7.12
CA THR A 68 -11.91 6.99 5.84
C THR A 68 -10.73 7.31 4.95
N PHE A 69 -10.81 6.90 3.68
CA PHE A 69 -9.73 7.01 2.72
C PHE A 69 -10.05 7.99 1.63
N TYR A 70 -9.03 8.76 1.30
CA TYR A 70 -9.00 9.53 0.09
C TYR A 70 -7.78 9.15 -0.73
N HIS A 71 -7.94 9.21 -2.04
CA HIS A 71 -6.94 8.81 -3.00
C HIS A 71 -6.78 9.90 -4.06
N LYS A 72 -5.59 9.98 -4.64
CA LYS A 72 -5.31 10.72 -5.86
C LYS A 72 -4.10 10.10 -6.57
N HIS A 73 -4.05 10.25 -7.89
CA HIS A 73 -3.00 9.64 -8.69
C HIS A 73 -1.70 10.45 -8.64
N HIS A 74 -1.79 11.77 -8.50
CA HIS A 74 -0.64 12.67 -8.47
C HIS A 74 -0.70 13.69 -7.32
N ILE A 75 0.45 14.23 -6.90
CA ILE A 75 0.54 15.09 -5.72
C ILE A 75 -0.17 16.44 -5.92
N GLU A 76 -0.30 16.87 -7.16
CA GLU A 76 -0.93 18.13 -7.58
C GLU A 76 -2.46 18.01 -7.67
N GLU A 77 -3.00 16.79 -7.66
CA GLU A 77 -4.44 16.56 -7.77
C GLU A 77 -5.17 16.78 -6.44
N GLU A 78 -6.48 16.96 -6.52
CA GLU A 78 -7.36 16.95 -5.36
C GLU A 78 -7.66 15.51 -4.92
N TYR A 79 -7.74 15.31 -3.60
CA TYR A 79 -8.13 14.04 -3.01
C TYR A 79 -9.61 13.76 -3.27
N HIS A 80 -9.93 12.55 -3.74
CA HIS A 80 -11.30 12.05 -3.82
C HIS A 80 -11.51 10.91 -2.82
N TYR A 81 -12.74 10.79 -2.30
CA TYR A 81 -13.11 9.66 -1.44
C TYR A 81 -12.92 8.34 -2.17
N GLN A 82 -12.30 7.38 -1.49
CA GLN A 82 -12.05 6.03 -2.00
C GLN A 82 -12.97 5.00 -1.34
N THR A 83 -12.85 4.85 -0.02
CA THR A 83 -13.53 3.80 0.75
C THR A 83 -13.39 4.04 2.26
N ASP A 84 -14.04 3.22 3.07
CA ASP A 84 -13.90 3.15 4.52
C ASP A 84 -13.43 1.74 4.92
N LEU A 85 -12.43 1.63 5.81
CA LEU A 85 -11.90 0.34 6.29
C LEU A 85 -11.76 0.32 7.81
N GLY A 86 -11.92 -0.86 8.41
CA GLY A 86 -12.00 -1.01 9.86
C GLY A 86 -10.65 -0.92 10.60
N THR A 87 -9.56 -1.39 9.98
CA THR A 87 -8.25 -1.45 10.65
C THR A 87 -7.14 -0.88 9.79
N LEU A 88 -6.05 -0.43 10.43
CA LEU A 88 -4.83 0.01 9.75
C LEU A 88 -4.19 -1.12 8.91
N TYR A 89 -4.46 -2.38 9.25
CA TYR A 89 -3.98 -3.50 8.46
C TYR A 89 -4.74 -3.62 7.13
N ASP A 90 -6.07 -3.57 7.20
CA ASP A 90 -6.94 -3.59 6.01
C ASP A 90 -6.61 -2.41 5.08
N THR A 91 -6.34 -1.24 5.67
CA THR A 91 -5.81 -0.06 4.98
C THR A 91 -4.60 -0.37 4.12
N VAL A 92 -3.56 -0.95 4.72
CA VAL A 92 -2.30 -1.20 4.03
C VAL A 92 -2.49 -2.26 2.97
N LEU A 93 -3.24 -3.33 3.27
CA LEU A 93 -3.59 -4.36 2.28
C LEU A 93 -4.31 -3.77 1.08
N TYR A 94 -5.28 -2.87 1.30
CA TYR A 94 -6.00 -2.21 0.22
C TYR A 94 -5.07 -1.41 -0.68
N ILE A 95 -4.21 -0.58 -0.09
CA ILE A 95 -3.26 0.25 -0.84
C ILE A 95 -2.29 -0.62 -1.63
N VAL A 96 -1.74 -1.67 -1.01
CA VAL A 96 -0.79 -2.59 -1.67
C VAL A 96 -1.45 -3.33 -2.83
N GLY A 97 -2.66 -3.87 -2.63
CA GLY A 97 -3.41 -4.53 -3.70
C GLY A 97 -3.74 -3.57 -4.85
N HIS A 98 -4.14 -2.33 -4.53
CA HIS A 98 -4.38 -1.29 -5.53
C HIS A 98 -3.11 -0.97 -6.33
N ASP A 99 -1.98 -0.77 -5.66
CA ASP A 99 -0.72 -0.49 -6.33
C ASP A 99 -0.30 -1.65 -7.24
N GLU A 100 -0.40 -2.89 -6.76
CA GLU A 100 -0.08 -4.08 -7.56
C GLU A 100 -0.95 -4.18 -8.80
N TYR A 101 -2.25 -3.89 -8.69
CA TYR A 101 -3.13 -3.78 -9.84
C TYR A 101 -2.64 -2.72 -10.84
N GLN A 102 -2.25 -1.53 -10.39
CA GLN A 102 -1.74 -0.47 -11.27
C GLN A 102 -0.43 -0.87 -11.95
N MET A 103 0.49 -1.49 -11.21
CA MET A 103 1.78 -1.95 -11.72
C MET A 103 1.65 -3.12 -12.72
N ARG A 104 0.60 -3.93 -12.60
CA ARG A 104 0.23 -4.96 -13.57
C ARG A 104 -0.52 -4.40 -14.79
N HIS A 105 -0.48 -3.08 -15.00
CA HIS A 105 -1.23 -2.40 -16.06
C HIS A 105 -2.74 -2.64 -15.98
N ARG A 106 -3.27 -2.69 -14.76
CA ARG A 106 -4.71 -2.88 -14.50
C ARG A 106 -5.24 -4.22 -15.03
N ASN A 107 -4.37 -5.21 -15.14
CA ASN A 107 -4.76 -6.57 -15.49
C ASN A 107 -5.15 -7.36 -14.25
N ASN A 108 -6.33 -7.96 -14.30
CA ASN A 108 -6.75 -8.93 -13.30
C ASN A 108 -6.02 -10.25 -13.53
N ILE A 109 -5.51 -10.83 -12.44
CA ILE A 109 -4.88 -12.14 -12.44
C ILE A 109 -5.58 -13.05 -11.42
N SER A 110 -5.42 -14.36 -11.57
CA SER A 110 -5.96 -15.30 -10.58
C SER A 110 -5.22 -15.19 -9.25
N VAL A 111 -5.87 -15.56 -8.14
CA VAL A 111 -5.24 -15.61 -6.81
C VAL A 111 -3.99 -16.49 -6.82
N ASP A 112 -4.03 -17.63 -7.52
CA ASP A 112 -2.88 -18.53 -7.60
C ASP A 112 -1.71 -17.90 -8.36
N GLU A 113 -2.00 -17.12 -9.41
CA GLU A 113 -0.97 -16.37 -10.14
C GLU A 113 -0.39 -15.25 -9.29
N GLU A 114 -1.22 -14.53 -8.53
CA GLU A 114 -0.79 -13.47 -7.65
C GLU A 114 0.14 -14.00 -6.54
N LYS A 115 -0.21 -15.14 -5.92
CA LYS A 115 0.65 -15.82 -4.95
C LYS A 115 2.00 -16.24 -5.56
N ARG A 116 1.98 -16.80 -6.77
CA ARG A 116 3.21 -17.19 -7.50
C ARG A 116 4.06 -15.99 -7.92
N SER A 117 3.47 -14.81 -8.11
CA SER A 117 4.18 -13.59 -8.51
C SER A 117 5.09 -13.01 -7.42
N GLY A 118 4.99 -13.54 -6.20
CA GLY A 118 5.73 -13.01 -5.04
C GLY A 118 5.11 -11.75 -4.45
N SER A 119 3.82 -11.50 -4.75
CA SER A 119 2.99 -10.38 -4.30
C SER A 119 3.25 -9.97 -2.85
N TYR A 120 3.43 -8.67 -2.65
CA TYR A 120 3.64 -8.08 -1.35
C TYR A 120 2.36 -8.13 -0.51
N PHE A 121 1.19 -8.02 -1.15
CA PHE A 121 -0.10 -8.23 -0.50
C PHE A 121 -0.15 -9.59 0.23
N TRP A 122 0.21 -10.67 -0.47
CA TRP A 122 0.22 -12.01 0.12
C TRP A 122 1.32 -12.18 1.17
N ARG A 123 2.49 -11.56 1.01
CA ARG A 123 3.52 -11.56 2.07
C ARG A 123 3.06 -10.87 3.35
N LEU A 124 2.30 -9.78 3.24
CA LEU A 124 1.71 -9.10 4.40
C LEU A 124 0.65 -9.97 5.07
N ILE A 125 -0.12 -10.76 4.31
CA ILE A 125 -1.02 -11.78 4.85
C ILE A 125 -0.26 -12.88 5.56
N ASP A 126 0.79 -13.43 4.96
CA ASP A 126 1.57 -14.50 5.58
C ASP A 126 2.29 -14.04 6.86
N THR A 127 2.71 -12.76 6.91
CA THR A 127 3.44 -12.20 8.05
C THR A 127 2.51 -11.75 9.18
N TYR A 128 1.42 -11.06 8.84
CA TYR A 128 0.57 -10.37 9.82
C TYR A 128 -0.87 -10.87 9.84
N GLY A 129 -1.32 -11.52 8.76
CA GLY A 129 -2.70 -11.95 8.53
C GLY A 129 -3.12 -13.18 9.33
N ILE A 130 -2.19 -13.79 10.08
CA ILE A 130 -2.50 -14.86 11.04
C ILE A 130 -1.66 -14.66 12.31
N VAL A 131 -2.14 -13.80 13.21
CA VAL A 131 -2.00 -14.03 14.66
C VAL A 131 -3.43 -14.24 15.17
N ALA A 132 -3.93 -15.46 14.95
CA ALA A 132 -5.09 -15.97 15.68
C ALA A 132 -4.57 -16.75 16.90
#